data_AF-A0A9E5SCF4-F1
#
_entry.id   AF-A0A9E5SCF4-F1
#
_cell.length_a   1.000
_cell.length_b   1.000
_cell.length_c   1.000
_cell.angle_alpha   90.00
_cell.angle_beta   90.00
_cell.angle_gamma   90.00
#
_symmetry.space_group_name_H-M   'P 1'
#
loop_
_entity.id
_entity.type
_entity.pdbx_description
1 polymer ?
#
loop_
_entity_poly.entity_id
_entity_poly.type
_entity_poly.pdbx_seq_one_letter_code
_entity_poly.pdbx_strand_id
1 'polypeptide(L)'
;IERVLAVTFHVTVTIVVWNGFQRNKKVLYLLLAVFLHGLLDATIPIFSFYNISLPILYCVILAVDLLLVLYAFHSRKYYLREET
;
A
#
# COMPACT_ATOMS: atom_id res chain seq x y z
N ILE A 1 -2.33 15.22 -8.27
CA ILE A 1 -3.16 14.21 -7.58
C ILE A 1 -2.46 12.85 -7.66
N GLU A 2 -2.25 12.30 -8.85
CA GLU A 2 -1.53 11.02 -9.06
C GLU A 2 -0.22 10.90 -8.26
N ARG A 3 0.67 11.89 -8.34
CA ARG A 3 1.93 11.88 -7.57
C ARG A 3 1.74 11.82 -6.06
N VAL A 4 0.71 12.47 -5.54
CA VAL A 4 0.42 12.48 -4.10
C VAL A 4 -0.05 11.10 -3.67
N LEU A 5 -0.98 10.49 -4.43
CA LEU A 5 -1.45 9.13 -4.19
C LEU A 5 -0.29 8.13 -4.28
N ALA A 6 0.54 8.21 -5.32
CA ALA A 6 1.70 7.34 -5.47
C ALA A 6 2.66 7.45 -4.27
N VAL A 7 2.95 8.66 -3.78
CA VAL A 7 3.79 8.84 -2.59
C VAL A 7 3.12 8.27 -1.33
N THR A 8 1.83 8.53 -1.12
CA THR A 8 1.06 7.96 0.01
C THR A 8 1.10 6.43 -0.01
N PHE A 9 0.91 5.82 -1.17
CA PHE A 9 1.04 4.38 -1.36
C PHE A 9 2.43 3.87 -0.96
N HIS A 10 3.50 4.45 -1.50
CA HIS A 10 4.87 3.99 -1.21
C HIS A 10 5.22 4.14 0.28
N VAL A 11 4.83 5.26 0.90
CA VAL A 11 5.07 5.47 2.34
C VAL A 11 4.32 4.45 3.18
N THR A 12 3.06 4.13 2.85
CA THR A 12 2.31 3.13 3.62
C THR A 12 2.80 1.69 3.38
N VAL A 13 3.24 1.37 2.16
CA VAL A 13 3.83 0.06 1.85
C VAL A 13 5.18 -0.14 2.56
N THR A 14 6.00 0.90 2.73
CA THR A 14 7.22 0.78 3.54
C THR A 14 6.90 0.48 5.01
N ILE A 15 5.83 1.05 5.56
CA ILE A 15 5.31 0.70 6.89
C ILE A 15 4.87 -0.77 6.95
N VAL A 16 4.22 -1.30 5.90
CA VAL A 16 3.87 -2.73 5.79
C VAL A 16 5.14 -3.60 5.87
N VAL A 17 6.17 -3.28 5.09
CA VAL A 17 7.45 -4.01 5.12
C VAL A 17 8.08 -3.96 6.51
N TRP A 18 8.12 -2.78 7.15
CA TRP A 18 8.66 -2.62 8.50
C TRP A 18 7.92 -3.46 9.54
N ASN A 19 6.58 -3.52 9.48
CA ASN A 19 5.80 -4.40 10.35
C ASN A 19 6.18 -5.89 10.18
N GLY A 20 6.63 -6.28 8.99
CA GLY A 20 7.17 -7.60 8.74
C GLY A 20 8.44 -7.89 9.54
N PHE A 21 9.34 -6.90 9.68
CA PHE A 21 10.52 -7.02 10.51
C PHE A 21 10.14 -7.15 12.00
N GLN A 22 9.26 -6.27 12.51
CA GLN A 22 8.81 -6.30 13.91
C GLN A 22 8.11 -7.62 14.29
N ARG A 23 7.55 -8.34 13.31
CA ARG A 23 6.85 -9.61 13.53
C ARG A 23 7.66 -10.84 13.15
N ASN A 24 8.96 -10.69 12.84
CA ASN A 24 9.84 -11.75 12.35
C ASN A 24 9.29 -12.51 11.11
N LYS A 25 8.57 -11.78 10.25
CA LYS A 25 7.94 -12.27 9.00
C LYS A 25 8.40 -11.46 7.78
N LYS A 26 9.64 -10.99 7.79
CA LYS A 26 10.24 -10.07 6.80
C LYS A 26 9.98 -10.48 5.34
N VAL A 27 10.18 -11.75 4.99
CA VAL A 27 10.03 -12.25 3.61
C VAL A 27 8.59 -12.17 3.15
N LEU A 28 7.64 -12.60 3.98
CA LEU A 28 6.22 -12.59 3.65
C LEU A 28 5.71 -11.17 3.41
N TYR A 29 6.10 -10.22 4.26
CA TYR A 29 5.70 -8.83 4.14
C TYR A 29 6.38 -8.11 2.98
N LEU A 30 7.60 -8.51 2.62
CA LEU A 30 8.27 -8.01 1.41
C LEU A 30 7.57 -8.52 0.15
N LEU A 31 7.21 -9.80 0.10
CA LEU A 31 6.42 -10.36 -1.01
C LEU A 31 5.04 -9.68 -1.11
N LEU A 32 4.41 -9.39 0.03
CA LEU A 32 3.16 -8.63 0.07
C LEU A 32 3.33 -7.23 -0.51
N ALA A 33 4.42 -6.52 -0.19
CA ALA A 33 4.70 -5.20 -0.75
C ALA A 33 4.89 -5.26 -2.27
N VAL A 34 5.69 -6.20 -2.77
CA VAL A 34 5.89 -6.41 -4.21
C VAL A 34 4.57 -6.73 -4.92
N PHE A 35 3.75 -7.59 -4.31
CA PHE A 35 2.43 -7.93 -4.83
C PHE A 35 1.51 -6.71 -4.89
N LEU A 36 1.46 -5.90 -3.83
CA LEU A 36 0.64 -4.68 -3.80
C LEU A 36 1.09 -3.66 -4.86
N HIS A 37 2.41 -3.47 -5.03
CA HIS A 37 2.95 -2.64 -6.09
C HIS A 37 2.53 -3.12 -7.47
N GLY A 38 2.80 -4.39 -7.78
CA GLY A 38 2.43 -4.98 -9.08
C GLY A 38 0.92 -4.93 -9.33
N LEU A 39 0.10 -5.12 -8.29
CA LEU A 39 -1.34 -5.02 -8.39
C LEU A 39 -1.78 -3.60 -8.75
N LEU A 40 -1.24 -2.57 -8.06
CA LEU A 40 -1.56 -1.18 -8.33
C LEU A 40 -1.09 -0.77 -9.73
N ASP A 41 0.14 -1.12 -10.12
CA ASP A 41 0.70 -0.80 -11.44
C ASP A 41 -0.07 -1.48 -12.57
N ALA A 42 -0.54 -2.72 -12.37
CA ALA A 42 -1.36 -3.44 -13.33
C ALA A 42 -2.75 -2.79 -13.54
N THR A 43 -3.26 -2.02 -12.58
CA THR A 43 -4.56 -1.32 -12.76
C THR A 43 -4.51 -0.31 -13.90
N ILE A 44 -3.35 0.32 -14.15
CA ILE A 44 -3.18 1.34 -15.21
C ILE A 44 -3.42 0.74 -16.61
N PRO A 45 -2.71 -0.31 -17.06
CA PRO A 45 -2.95 -0.91 -18.37
C PRO A 45 -4.32 -1.58 -18.45
N ILE A 46 -4.84 -2.15 -17.36
CA ILE A 46 -6.20 -2.74 -17.35
C ILE A 46 -7.26 -1.67 -17.62
N PHE A 47 -7.20 -0.53 -16.93
CA PHE A 47 -8.15 0.56 -17.13
C PHE A 47 -8.02 1.16 -18.53
N SER A 48 -6.79 1.28 -19.04
CA SER A 48 -6.54 1.71 -20.41
C SER A 48 -7.15 0.74 -21.43
N PHE A 49 -7.01 -0.57 -21.24
CA PHE A 49 -7.56 -1.59 -22.13
C PHE A 49 -9.09 -1.51 -22.21
N TYR A 50 -9.77 -1.30 -21.07
CA TYR A 50 -11.22 -1.17 -21.00
C TYR A 50 -11.75 0.24 -21.27
N ASN A 51 -10.89 1.21 -21.64
CA ASN A 51 -11.25 2.62 -21.82
C ASN A 51 -12.01 3.23 -20.61
N ILE A 52 -11.66 2.81 -19.39
CA ILE A 52 -12.26 3.34 -18.17
C ILE A 52 -11.71 4.74 -17.90
N SER A 53 -12.57 5.66 -17.45
CA SER A 53 -12.19 7.05 -17.24
C SER A 53 -11.16 7.23 -16.11
N LEU A 54 -10.21 8.15 -16.31
CA LEU A 54 -9.14 8.48 -15.35
C LEU A 54 -9.64 8.86 -13.95
N PRO A 55 -10.76 9.60 -13.76
CA PRO A 55 -11.25 9.92 -12.43
C PRO A 55 -11.61 8.67 -11.61
N ILE A 56 -12.12 7.62 -12.26
CA ILE A 56 -12.46 6.35 -11.59
C ILE A 56 -11.17 5.66 -11.13
N LEU A 57 -10.11 5.68 -11.93
CA LEU A 57 -8.79 5.15 -11.54
C LEU A 57 -8.27 5.85 -10.28
N TYR A 58 -8.33 7.19 -10.22
CA TYR A 58 -7.91 7.93 -9.04
C TYR A 58 -8.75 7.61 -7.80
N CYS A 59 -10.07 7.42 -7.94
CA CYS A 59 -10.92 6.98 -6.83
C CYS A 59 -10.53 5.59 -6.31
N VAL A 60 -10.21 4.65 -7.20
CA VAL A 60 -9.77 3.30 -6.83
C VAL A 60 -8.44 3.34 -6.08
N ILE A 61 -7.44 4.07 -6.61
CA ILE A 61 -6.14 4.22 -5.95
C ILE A 61 -6.31 4.88 -4.58
N LEU A 62 -7.12 5.95 -4.50
CA LEU A 62 -7.40 6.65 -3.25
C LEU A 62 -8.07 5.73 -2.21
N ALA A 63 -8.99 4.86 -2.63
CA ALA A 63 -9.60 3.89 -1.72
C ALA A 63 -8.57 2.89 -1.16
N VAL A 64 -7.64 2.41 -2.00
CA VAL A 64 -6.53 1.55 -1.57
C VAL A 64 -5.61 2.28 -0.60
N ASP A 65 -5.22 3.51 -0.91
CA ASP A 65 -4.39 4.34 -0.03
C ASP A 65 -5.04 4.57 1.33
N LEU A 66 -6.34 4.87 1.38
CA LEU A 66 -7.06 5.04 2.64
C LEU A 66 -7.01 3.77 3.49
N LEU A 67 -7.21 2.59 2.89
CA LEU A 67 -7.10 1.31 3.61
C LEU A 67 -5.68 1.06 4.14
N LEU A 68 -4.65 1.36 3.34
CA LEU A 68 -3.26 1.22 3.74
C LEU A 68 -2.86 2.21 4.84
N VAL A 69 -3.37 3.44 4.79
CA VAL A 69 -3.18 4.44 5.85
C VAL A 69 -3.85 3.97 7.13
N LEU A 70 -5.09 3.50 7.08
CA LEU A 70 -5.78 2.94 8.25
C LEU A 70 -5.02 1.75 8.84
N TYR A 71 -4.53 0.85 7.99
CA TYR A 71 -3.65 -0.24 8.40
C TYR A 71 -2.38 0.30 9.08
N ALA A 72 -1.71 1.28 8.48
CA ALA A 72 -0.49 1.87 9.03
C ALA A 72 -0.72 2.43 10.43
N PHE A 73 -1.81 3.19 10.64
CA PHE A 73 -2.20 3.68 11.97
C PHE A 73 -2.48 2.54 12.95
N HIS A 74 -3.25 1.52 12.54
CA HIS A 74 -3.55 0.38 13.40
C HIS A 74 -2.31 -0.46 13.75
N SER A 75 -1.35 -0.56 12.83
CA SER A 75 -0.12 -1.33 12.99
C SER A 75 0.88 -0.71 13.97
N ARG A 76 0.70 0.58 14.35
CA ARG A 76 1.57 1.29 15.31
C ARG A 76 1.73 0.56 16.65
N LYS A 77 0.76 -0.26 17.03
CA LYS A 77 0.82 -1.11 18.24
C LYS A 77 1.97 -2.13 18.25
N TYR A 78 2.48 -2.53 17.08
CA TYR A 78 3.60 -3.48 16.99
C TYR A 78 4.94 -2.85 17.34
N TYR A 79 5.05 -1.53 17.28
CA TYR A 79 6.27 -0.77 17.54
C TYR A 79 6.48 -0.54 19.04
N LEU A 80 5.39 -0.32 19.78
CA LEU A 80 5.41 -0.02 21.22
C LEU A 80 5.66 -1.24 22.12
N ARG A 81 5.68 -2.45 21.54
CA ARG A 81 5.79 -3.71 22.29
C ARG A 81 7.23 -4.21 22.45
N GLU A 82 8.21 -3.57 21.81
CA GLU A 82 9.63 -3.88 21.99
C GLU A 82 10.26 -3.19 23.21
N GLU A 83 9.54 -2.29 23.88
CA GLU A 83 10.06 -1.49 25.03
C GLU A 83 9.66 -2.02 26.43
N THR A 84 9.06 -3.22 26.55
CA THR A 84 8.75 -3.85 27.86
C THR A 84 9.35 -5.24 27.98
#